data_AF-A0A2H1FHU6-F1
#
_entry.id   AF-A0A2H1FHU6-F1
#
_cell.length_a   1.000
_cell.length_b   1.000
_cell.length_c   1.000
_cell.angle_alpha   90.00
_cell.angle_beta   90.00
_cell.angle_gamma   90.00
#
_symmetry.space_group_name_H-M   'P 1'
#
loop_
_entity.id
_entity.type
_entity.pdbx_description
1 polymer ?
#
loop_
_entity_poly.entity_id
_entity_poly.type
_entity_poly.pdbx_seq_one_letter_code
_entity_poly.pdbx_strand_id
1 'polypeptide(L)' 'MGQVRRKNWFTAMGVLFIVVASIAIIRDLLIWGPEFTSDFFTSSDITSEKISVAMFGIAGFLIILGLRGENYEE' A
#
# COMPACT_ATOMS: atom_id res chain seq x y z
N MET A 1 -16.55 -29.73 12.53
CA MET A 1 -16.95 -28.37 12.12
C MET A 1 -15.67 -27.56 12.00
N GLY A 2 -15.24 -27.25 10.78
CA GLY A 2 -13.97 -26.56 10.55
C GLY A 2 -14.02 -25.17 11.17
N GLN A 3 -13.18 -24.91 12.17
CA GLN A 3 -12.94 -23.57 12.69
C GLN A 3 -12.47 -22.70 11.53
N VAL A 4 -13.37 -21.89 11.00
CA VAL A 4 -13.00 -20.81 10.09
C VAL A 4 -12.27 -19.80 10.97
N ARG A 5 -10.95 -19.96 11.14
CA ARG A 5 -10.08 -18.94 11.71
C ARG A 5 -10.53 -17.62 11.12
N ARG A 6 -10.98 -16.67 11.94
CA ARG A 6 -11.25 -15.30 11.51
C ARG A 6 -9.91 -14.69 11.11
N LYS A 7 -9.47 -15.07 9.90
CA LYS A 7 -8.22 -14.66 9.26
C LYS A 7 -8.23 -13.14 9.23
N ASN A 8 -7.13 -12.48 9.62
CA ASN A 8 -7.03 -11.02 9.65
C ASN A 8 -7.29 -10.41 8.25
N TRP A 9 -8.57 -10.12 7.97
CA TRP A 9 -9.00 -9.51 6.71
C TRP A 9 -8.38 -8.13 6.53
N PHE A 10 -8.20 -7.38 7.63
CA PHE A 10 -7.50 -6.09 7.62
C PHE A 10 -6.04 -6.22 7.16
N THR A 11 -5.30 -7.18 7.72
CA THR A 11 -3.91 -7.42 7.31
C THR A 11 -3.83 -7.93 5.87
N ALA A 12 -4.75 -8.80 5.44
CA ALA A 12 -4.81 -9.28 4.06
C ALA A 12 -5.07 -8.14 3.06
N MET A 13 -6.01 -7.24 3.36
CA MET A 13 -6.28 -6.05 2.53
C MET A 13 -5.10 -5.08 2.53
N GLY A 14 -4.45 -4.87 3.67
CA GLY A 14 -3.25 -4.06 3.77
C GLY A 14 -2.11 -4.57 2.88
N VAL A 15 -1.87 -5.89 2.89
CA VAL A 15 -0.86 -6.52 2.01
C VAL A 15 -1.21 -6.34 0.53
N LEU A 16 -2.49 -6.52 0.16
CA LEU A 16 -2.93 -6.30 -1.22
C LEU A 16 -2.69 -4.86 -1.67
N PHE A 17 -2.97 -3.88 -0.80
CA PHE A 17 -2.71 -2.48 -1.07
C PHE A 17 -1.21 -2.19 -1.28
N ILE A 18 -0.32 -2.79 -0.47
CA ILE A 18 1.14 -2.68 -0.67
C ILE A 18 1.56 -3.25 -2.03
N VAL A 19 1.04 -4.41 -2.41
CA VAL A 19 1.39 -5.06 -3.68
C VAL A 19 1.00 -4.17 -4.86
N VAL A 20 -0.22 -3.63 -4.85
CA VAL A 20 -0.71 -2.74 -5.92
C VAL A 20 0.12 -1.45 -6.00
N ALA A 21 0.41 -0.82 -4.85
CA ALA A 21 1.23 0.39 -4.82
C ALA A 21 2.66 0.13 -5.33
N SER A 22 3.23 -1.01 -4.98
CA SER A 22 4.56 -1.44 -5.48
C SER A 22 4.55 -1.65 -6.99
N ILE A 23 3.52 -2.32 -7.53
CA ILE A 23 3.38 -2.52 -8.98
C ILE A 23 3.25 -1.17 -9.70
N ALA A 24 2.50 -0.22 -9.14
CA ALA A 24 2.33 1.10 -9.73
C ALA A 24 3.67 1.86 -9.83
N ILE A 25 4.48 1.86 -8.78
CA ILE A 25 5.82 2.49 -8.79
C ILE A 25 6.74 1.80 -9.80
N ILE A 26 6.81 0.47 -9.76
CA ILE A 26 7.68 -0.29 -10.67
C ILE A 26 7.25 -0.07 -12.13
N ARG A 27 5.94 -0.02 -12.40
CA ARG A 27 5.41 0.30 -13.73
C ARG A 27 5.84 1.68 -14.18
N ASP A 28 5.67 2.70 -13.34
CA ASP A 28 6.04 4.08 -13.71
C ASP A 28 7.55 4.19 -13.96
N LEU A 29 8.36 3.53 -13.13
CA LEU A 29 9.81 3.45 -13.29
C LEU A 29 10.23 2.73 -14.59
N LEU A 30 9.56 1.63 -14.95
CA LEU A 30 9.87 0.85 -16.15
C LEU A 30 9.40 1.50 -17.45
N ILE A 31 8.30 2.25 -17.41
CA ILE A 31 7.74 2.89 -18.61
C ILE A 31 8.43 4.22 -18.89
N TRP A 32 8.66 5.04 -17.86
CA TRP A 32 9.16 6.41 -18.03
C TRP A 32 10.63 6.58 -17.67
N GLY A 33 11.20 5.69 -16.86
CA GLY A 33 12.60 5.76 -16.42
C GLY A 33 12.81 6.62 -15.14
N PRO A 34 13.93 6.42 -14.43
CA PRO A 34 14.16 6.98 -13.09
C PRO A 34 14.25 8.51 -13.02
N GLU A 35 14.72 9.17 -14.09
CA GLU A 35 14.80 10.64 -14.11
C GLU A 35 13.40 11.28 -14.10
N PHE A 36 12.45 10.72 -14.84
CA PHE A 36 11.07 11.21 -14.88
C PHE A 36 10.35 10.95 -13.56
N THR A 37 10.60 9.81 -12.91
CA THR A 37 10.07 9.47 -11.57
C THR A 37 10.45 10.54 -10.53
N SER A 38 11.72 10.94 -10.47
CA SER A 38 12.14 12.01 -9.54
C SER A 38 11.51 13.39 -9.82
N ASP A 39 11.23 13.68 -11.09
CA ASP A 39 10.62 14.93 -11.52
C ASP A 39 9.12 14.95 -11.18
N PHE A 40 8.44 13.79 -11.26
CA PHE A 40 7.05 13.62 -10.83
C PHE A 40 6.86 13.69 -9.31
N PHE A 41 7.87 13.33 -8.50
CA PHE A 41 7.86 13.56 -7.04
C PHE A 41 7.99 15.03 -6.66
N THR A 42 8.79 15.79 -7.42
CA THR A 42 9.15 17.18 -7.10
C THR A 42 8.19 18.19 -7.75
N SER A 43 7.47 17.78 -8.79
CA SER A 43 6.48 18.62 -9.48
C SER A 43 5.27 18.93 -8.59
N SER A 44 4.72 20.15 -8.73
CA SER A 44 3.54 20.60 -7.97
C SER A 44 2.24 19.87 -8.34
N ASP A 45 2.20 19.16 -9.48
CA ASP A 45 1.01 18.46 -9.95
C ASP A 45 0.69 17.17 -9.16
N ILE A 46 -0.58 16.76 -9.19
CA ILE A 46 -1.02 15.47 -8.65
C ILE A 46 -0.64 14.39 -9.68
N THR A 47 0.54 13.82 -9.50
CA THR A 47 1.14 12.80 -10.37
C THR A 47 0.93 11.40 -9.80
N SER A 48 1.11 10.36 -10.62
CA SER A 48 0.97 8.94 -10.22
C SER A 48 1.77 8.60 -8.96
N GLU A 49 2.92 9.24 -8.76
CA GLU A 49 3.77 9.01 -7.60
C GLU A 49 3.17 9.51 -6.30
N LYS A 50 2.57 10.70 -6.27
CA LYS A 50 1.88 11.20 -5.08
C LYS A 50 0.70 10.31 -4.69
N ILE A 51 -0.02 9.79 -5.70
CA ILE A 51 -1.11 8.84 -5.46
C ILE A 51 -0.57 7.51 -4.90
N SER A 52 0.57 7.02 -5.40
CA SER A 52 1.19 5.80 -4.88
C SER A 52 1.72 5.97 -3.45
N VAL A 53 2.31 7.12 -3.11
CA VAL A 53 2.73 7.45 -1.74
C VAL A 53 1.53 7.48 -0.80
N ALA A 54 0.41 8.08 -1.22
CA ALA A 54 -0.83 8.08 -0.45
C ALA A 54 -1.36 6.64 -0.25
N MET A 55 -1.29 5.80 -1.28
CA MET A 55 -1.66 4.38 -1.17
C MET A 55 -0.76 3.62 -0.19
N PHE A 56 0.55 3.85 -0.19
CA PHE A 56 1.46 3.28 0.80
C PHE A 56 1.13 3.72 2.23
N GLY A 57 0.76 4.99 2.42
CA GLY A 57 0.31 5.51 3.71
C GLY A 57 -0.94 4.81 4.23
N ILE A 58 -1.96 4.66 3.36
CA ILE A 58 -3.21 3.94 3.69
C ILE A 58 -2.93 2.46 3.96
N ALA A 59 -2.08 1.82 3.16
CA ALA A 59 -1.72 0.41 3.32
C ALA A 59 -1.03 0.16 4.66
N GLY A 60 -0.04 1.00 5.02
CA GLY A 60 0.65 0.93 6.31
C GLY A 60 -0.31 1.14 7.48
N PHE A 61 -1.23 2.12 7.37
CA PHE A 61 -2.24 2.37 8.39
C PHE A 61 -3.16 1.16 8.60
N LEU A 62 -3.63 0.52 7.53
CA LEU A 62 -4.48 -0.68 7.59
C LEU A 62 -3.74 -1.88 8.19
N ILE A 63 -2.45 -2.06 7.90
CA ILE A 63 -1.63 -3.11 8.50
C ILE A 63 -1.44 -2.87 10.00
N ILE A 64 -1.15 -1.63 10.40
CA ILE A 64 -1.01 -1.26 11.82
C ILE A 64 -2.33 -1.49 12.58
N LEU A 65 -3.47 -1.13 11.98
CA LEU A 65 -4.79 -1.41 12.58
C LEU A 65 -5.11 -2.90 12.62
N GLY A 66 -4.73 -3.67 11.60
CA GLY A 66 -4.88 -5.13 11.59
C GLY A 66 -4.06 -5.82 12.69
N LEU A 67 -2.82 -5.35 12.92
CA LEU A 67 -1.95 -5.85 13.98
C LEU A 67 -2.41 -5.41 15.39
N ARG A 68 -2.91 -4.16 15.55
CA ARG A 68 -3.52 -3.73 16.82
C ARG A 68 -4.83 -4.47 17.09
N GLY A 69 -5.62 -4.75 16.06
CA GLY A 69 -6.86 -5.53 16.09
C GLY A 69 -6.68 -6.92 16.71
N GLU A 70 -5.55 -7.57 16.44
CA GLU A 70 -5.18 -8.89 16.97
C GLU A 70 -4.90 -8.90 18.49
N ASN A 71 -4.63 -7.73 19.09
CA ASN A 71 -4.36 -7.61 20.53
C ASN A 71 -5.62 -7.27 21.38
N TYR A 72 -6.81 -7.14 20.76
CA TYR A 72 -8.06 -6.88 21.49
C TYR A 72 -8.83 -8.16 21.87
N GLU A 73 -8.22 -9.34 21.74
CA GLU A 73 -8.79 -10.64 22.15
C GLU A 73 -7.99 -11.27 23.32
N GLU A 74 -7.67 -10.48 24.36
CA GLU A 74 -7.50 -11.00 25.73
C GLU A 74 -8.83 -10.91 26.50
#